data_AF-A0A6G9QQR7-F1
#
_entry.id   AF-A0A6G9QQR7-F1
#
_cell.length_a   1.000
_cell.length_b   1.000
_cell.length_c   1.000
_cell.angle_alpha   90.00
_cell.angle_beta   90.00
_cell.angle_gamma   90.00
#
_symmetry.space_group_name_H-M   'P 1'
#
loop_
_entity.id
_entity.type
_entity.pdbx_description
1 polymer ?
#
loop_
_entity_poly.entity_id
_entity_poly.type
_entity_poly.pdbx_seq_one_letter_code
_entity_poly.pdbx_strand_id
1 'polypeptide(L)'
;MAALYSQELNLKNLKIKHRIALLTFVALISFAISLFINNQTTSNNAQRLTSLQLQLYPVLNLAIVNEGLVIQLDQLIQSTVTTGEEDNLVIVSKMVEQIKDNLSQISTLLPSESNTSQRLSRDISTYHDNANKLVKAFLADDVDLNSITSQAATNADRYQQLAKDFKQQHLAFEQQFKANIENTINEANHSQVAVLTVGLIATIIMIIMGLIVNQSIITTLSNVTASLENISQGEGDLRSRIQYDGKDEIAELVYWFNQFVTKLQSSIADTKQTTDSLSAVSTTLLTGSKNSEQTVKQQNDAIEQISHAMAEMFISVTQIAEYAADAASEADNANTEANYGKQVVNDAVNTIKKLAEEVQSTSVVVNQLDAFTSNVNDILDTIRGIADQTNLLALNAAIEAARAGEQGRGFAVVADEVRTLASRTQASTQEIQQVLQELRTTSKQAVDAMQRGVGTATDGVKSTILAGDALTSITNKVSAISVVNEQIATATEEQHNTSVLIQQYVAEIEANALKVKSTTEDMGGISYDILNVSKQLQVITNQFKV
;
A
#
# COMPACT_ATOMS: atom_id res chain seq x y z
N MET A 1 -64.44 -20.27 -32.17
CA MET A 1 -63.85 -21.54 -31.66
C MET A 1 -62.52 -21.82 -32.36
N ALA A 2 -61.61 -20.84 -32.34
CA ALA A 2 -60.31 -20.85 -33.04
C ALA A 2 -59.29 -19.98 -32.27
N ALA A 3 -59.15 -20.24 -30.97
CA ALA A 3 -58.27 -19.49 -30.06
C ALA A 3 -57.68 -20.37 -28.94
N LEU A 4 -57.39 -21.65 -29.23
CA LEU A 4 -56.85 -22.60 -28.24
C LEU A 4 -55.70 -23.49 -28.78
N TYR A 5 -55.09 -23.13 -29.91
CA TYR A 5 -53.97 -23.89 -30.50
C TYR A 5 -52.81 -22.96 -30.89
N SER A 6 -52.05 -22.49 -29.90
CA SER A 6 -50.65 -22.04 -30.05
C SER A 6 -50.02 -21.54 -28.73
N GLN A 7 -50.30 -22.19 -27.59
CA GLN A 7 -49.25 -22.23 -26.56
C GLN A 7 -48.23 -23.27 -27.05
N GLU A 8 -47.33 -22.84 -27.93
CA GLU A 8 -46.06 -23.52 -28.09
C GLU A 8 -45.46 -23.60 -26.69
N LEU A 9 -45.35 -24.82 -26.16
CA LEU A 9 -44.65 -25.11 -24.93
C LEU A 9 -43.25 -24.52 -25.09
N ASN A 10 -43.00 -23.32 -24.58
CA ASN A 10 -41.75 -22.59 -24.78
C ASN A 10 -40.68 -23.25 -23.89
N LEU A 11 -40.24 -24.43 -24.33
CA LEU A 11 -39.29 -25.32 -23.67
C LEU A 11 -38.00 -24.57 -23.33
N LYS A 12 -37.68 -23.47 -24.02
CA LYS A 12 -36.53 -22.59 -23.78
C LYS A 12 -36.54 -21.86 -22.44
N ASN A 13 -37.68 -21.73 -21.76
CA ASN A 13 -37.76 -21.06 -20.46
C ASN A 13 -37.69 -22.03 -19.27
N LEU A 14 -37.69 -23.35 -19.52
CA LEU A 14 -37.53 -24.35 -18.48
C LEU A 14 -36.04 -24.53 -18.18
N LYS A 15 -35.71 -24.74 -16.91
CA LYS A 15 -34.38 -25.20 -16.50
C LYS A 15 -34.00 -26.49 -17.23
N ILE A 16 -32.71 -26.68 -17.50
CA ILE A 16 -32.21 -27.83 -18.28
C ILE A 16 -32.67 -29.14 -17.62
N LYS A 17 -32.62 -29.21 -16.28
CA LYS A 17 -33.11 -30.37 -15.52
C LYS A 17 -34.57 -30.74 -15.79
N HIS A 18 -35.44 -29.74 -16.00
CA HIS A 18 -36.87 -29.97 -16.25
C HIS A 18 -37.12 -30.43 -17.68
N ARG A 19 -36.32 -29.97 -18.65
CA ARG A 19 -36.38 -30.44 -20.03
C ARG A 19 -35.97 -31.92 -20.14
N ILE A 20 -34.90 -32.31 -19.43
CA ILE A 20 -34.45 -33.71 -19.37
C ILE A 20 -35.49 -34.59 -18.65
N ALA A 21 -36.06 -34.12 -17.54
CA ALA A 21 -37.10 -34.86 -16.82
C ALA A 21 -38.34 -35.14 -17.70
N LEU A 22 -38.72 -34.20 -18.56
CA LEU A 22 -39.88 -34.35 -19.45
C LEU A 22 -39.71 -35.49 -20.46
N LEU A 23 -38.50 -35.72 -20.98
CA LEU A 23 -38.17 -36.87 -21.84
C LEU A 23 -38.41 -38.20 -21.12
N THR A 24 -37.93 -38.30 -19.87
CA THR A 24 -38.11 -39.52 -19.06
C THR A 24 -39.58 -39.76 -18.72
N PHE A 25 -40.35 -38.70 -18.52
CA PHE A 25 -41.77 -38.78 -18.22
C PHE A 25 -42.59 -39.33 -19.40
N VAL A 26 -42.31 -38.88 -20.62
CA VAL A 26 -42.95 -39.40 -21.85
C VAL A 26 -42.66 -40.90 -22.05
N ALA A 27 -41.42 -41.33 -21.81
CA ALA A 27 -41.02 -42.73 -21.90
C ALA A 27 -41.81 -43.62 -20.93
N LEU A 28 -41.90 -43.20 -19.66
CA LEU A 28 -42.61 -43.95 -18.60
C LEU A 28 -44.11 -44.08 -18.88
N ILE A 29 -44.76 -43.01 -19.35
CA ILE A 29 -46.18 -43.03 -19.69
C ILE A 29 -46.46 -43.98 -20.87
N SER A 30 -45.67 -43.90 -21.94
CA SER A 30 -45.84 -44.78 -23.10
C SER A 30 -45.64 -46.26 -22.74
N PHE A 31 -44.65 -46.55 -21.89
CA PHE A 31 -44.42 -47.89 -21.38
C PHE A 31 -45.62 -48.40 -20.56
N ALA A 32 -46.17 -47.58 -19.66
CA ALA A 32 -47.33 -47.94 -18.85
C ALA A 32 -48.58 -48.23 -19.72
N ILE A 33 -48.84 -47.41 -20.75
CA ILE A 33 -49.96 -47.62 -21.69
C ILE A 33 -49.78 -48.93 -22.46
N SER A 34 -48.57 -49.19 -22.96
CA SER A 34 -48.27 -50.41 -23.72
C SER A 34 -48.44 -51.68 -22.87
N LEU A 35 -48.00 -51.62 -21.62
CA LEU A 35 -48.14 -52.72 -20.66
C LEU A 35 -49.62 -52.98 -20.32
N PHE A 36 -50.41 -51.91 -20.15
CA PHE A 36 -51.85 -52.03 -19.91
C PHE A 36 -52.58 -52.71 -21.06
N ILE A 37 -52.36 -52.28 -22.31
CA ILE A 37 -52.98 -52.88 -23.51
C ILE A 37 -52.60 -54.36 -23.62
N ASN A 38 -51.32 -54.70 -23.46
CA ASN A 38 -50.85 -56.08 -23.57
C ASN A 38 -51.48 -57.01 -22.51
N ASN A 39 -51.58 -56.53 -21.26
CA ASN A 39 -52.18 -57.30 -20.17
C ASN A 39 -53.69 -57.52 -20.40
N GLN A 40 -54.41 -56.48 -20.82
CA GLN A 40 -55.84 -56.57 -21.13
C GLN A 40 -56.13 -57.61 -22.23
N THR A 41 -55.38 -57.57 -23.34
CA THR A 41 -55.55 -58.51 -24.46
C THR A 41 -55.20 -59.94 -24.07
N THR A 42 -54.10 -60.13 -23.34
CA THR A 42 -53.69 -61.46 -22.88
C THR A 42 -54.78 -62.10 -21.98
N SER A 43 -55.36 -61.31 -21.08
CA SER A 43 -56.45 -61.75 -20.21
C SER A 43 -57.71 -62.15 -21.00
N ASN A 44 -58.15 -61.29 -21.93
CA ASN A 44 -59.33 -61.57 -22.75
C ASN A 44 -59.15 -62.81 -23.65
N ASN A 45 -57.97 -62.97 -24.26
CA ASN A 45 -57.65 -64.14 -25.09
C ASN A 45 -57.59 -65.43 -24.27
N ALA A 46 -57.02 -65.38 -23.06
CA ALA A 46 -57.00 -66.53 -22.16
C ALA A 46 -58.43 -67.00 -21.82
N GLN A 47 -59.35 -66.07 -21.57
CA GLN A 47 -60.77 -66.40 -21.34
C GLN A 47 -61.41 -67.06 -22.56
N ARG A 48 -61.20 -66.53 -23.77
CA ARG A 48 -61.75 -67.09 -25.02
C ARG A 48 -61.23 -68.49 -25.32
N LEU A 49 -59.92 -68.70 -25.15
CA LEU A 49 -59.29 -70.02 -25.32
C LEU A 49 -59.84 -71.03 -24.30
N THR A 50 -60.08 -70.60 -23.07
CA THR A 50 -60.69 -71.44 -22.03
C THR A 50 -62.11 -71.86 -22.41
N SER A 51 -62.94 -70.93 -22.90
CA SER A 51 -64.29 -71.25 -23.38
C SER A 51 -64.28 -72.18 -24.61
N LEU A 52 -63.33 -71.99 -25.53
CA LEU A 52 -63.15 -72.89 -26.68
C LEU A 52 -62.83 -74.33 -26.24
N GLN A 53 -61.91 -74.48 -25.29
CA GLN A 53 -61.46 -75.78 -24.80
C GLN A 53 -62.52 -76.51 -23.98
N LEU A 54 -63.20 -75.82 -23.07
CA LEU A 54 -64.10 -76.44 -22.10
C LEU A 54 -65.56 -76.51 -22.52
N GLN A 55 -66.00 -75.68 -23.47
CA GLN A 55 -67.41 -75.62 -23.89
C GLN A 55 -67.58 -76.00 -25.36
N LEU A 56 -67.00 -75.24 -26.30
CA LEU A 56 -67.29 -75.40 -27.72
C LEU A 56 -66.70 -76.68 -28.33
N TYR A 57 -65.47 -77.07 -27.97
CA TYR A 57 -64.86 -78.29 -28.52
C TYR A 57 -65.64 -79.57 -28.11
N PRO A 58 -66.00 -79.78 -26.83
CA PRO A 58 -66.84 -80.91 -26.45
C PRO A 58 -68.21 -80.93 -27.15
N VAL A 59 -68.87 -79.77 -27.28
CA VAL A 59 -70.19 -79.63 -27.94
C VAL A 59 -70.11 -79.96 -29.43
N LEU A 60 -69.08 -79.48 -30.12
CA LEU A 60 -68.80 -79.82 -31.52
C LEU A 60 -68.61 -81.34 -31.69
N ASN A 61 -67.81 -81.96 -30.81
CA ASN A 61 -67.57 -83.40 -30.85
C ASN A 61 -68.87 -84.20 -30.63
N LEU A 62 -69.71 -83.80 -29.68
CA LEU A 62 -71.02 -84.44 -29.44
C LEU A 62 -71.96 -84.30 -30.64
N ALA A 63 -71.97 -83.15 -31.32
CA ALA A 63 -72.79 -82.97 -32.52
C ALA A 63 -72.32 -83.84 -33.70
N ILE A 64 -71.00 -83.98 -33.89
CA ILE A 64 -70.41 -84.91 -34.88
C ILE A 64 -70.84 -86.35 -34.59
N VAL A 65 -70.73 -86.78 -33.33
CA VAL A 65 -71.14 -88.12 -32.90
C VAL A 65 -72.63 -88.33 -33.14
N ASN A 66 -73.47 -87.35 -32.81
CA ASN A 66 -74.92 -87.44 -33.02
C ASN A 66 -75.31 -87.52 -34.49
N GLU A 67 -74.70 -86.73 -35.37
CA GLU A 67 -74.94 -86.82 -36.82
C GLU A 67 -74.62 -88.25 -37.32
N GLY A 68 -73.48 -88.80 -36.89
CA GLY A 68 -73.09 -90.18 -37.23
C GLY A 68 -74.06 -91.24 -36.69
N LEU A 69 -74.48 -91.11 -35.43
CA LEU A 69 -75.42 -92.05 -34.79
C LEU A 69 -76.78 -92.04 -35.48
N VAL A 70 -77.29 -90.88 -35.91
CA VAL A 70 -78.57 -90.78 -36.63
C VAL A 70 -78.54 -91.51 -37.97
N ILE A 71 -77.43 -91.40 -38.71
CA ILE A 71 -77.26 -92.12 -39.98
C ILE A 71 -77.20 -93.63 -39.75
N GLN A 72 -76.42 -94.07 -38.76
CA GLN A 72 -76.31 -95.48 -38.41
C GLN A 72 -77.63 -96.06 -37.90
N LEU A 73 -78.41 -95.27 -37.15
CA LEU A 73 -79.71 -95.64 -36.61
C LEU A 73 -80.70 -96.00 -37.73
N ASP A 74 -80.81 -95.16 -38.76
CA ASP A 74 -81.70 -95.43 -39.90
C ASP A 74 -81.23 -96.64 -40.73
N GLN A 75 -79.92 -96.79 -40.95
CA GLN A 75 -79.36 -97.98 -41.61
C GLN A 75 -79.69 -99.28 -40.86
N LEU A 76 -79.59 -99.25 -39.52
CA LEU A 76 -79.89 -100.41 -38.70
C LEU A 76 -81.39 -100.73 -38.69
N ILE A 77 -82.26 -99.71 -38.67
CA ILE A 77 -83.71 -99.88 -38.81
C ILE A 77 -84.05 -100.51 -40.17
N GLN A 78 -83.52 -99.98 -41.28
CA GLN A 78 -83.75 -100.53 -42.62
C GLN A 78 -83.23 -101.97 -42.75
N SER A 79 -82.05 -102.25 -42.20
CA SER A 79 -81.50 -103.61 -42.13
C SER A 79 -82.42 -104.54 -41.35
N THR A 80 -82.94 -104.09 -40.20
CA THR A 80 -83.87 -104.87 -39.37
C THR A 80 -85.16 -105.22 -40.12
N VAL A 81 -85.73 -104.27 -40.85
CA VAL A 81 -86.92 -104.52 -41.71
C VAL A 81 -86.60 -105.56 -42.80
N THR A 82 -85.37 -105.56 -43.32
CA THR A 82 -84.97 -106.44 -44.43
C THR A 82 -84.60 -107.85 -43.97
N THR A 83 -83.95 -107.98 -42.81
CA THR A 83 -83.43 -109.27 -42.29
C THR A 83 -84.38 -109.96 -41.32
N GLY A 84 -85.28 -109.21 -40.67
CA GLY A 84 -86.20 -109.73 -39.65
C GLY A 84 -85.57 -109.97 -38.28
N GLU A 85 -84.35 -109.51 -38.04
CA GLU A 85 -83.62 -109.68 -36.76
C GLU A 85 -84.08 -108.65 -35.71
N GLU A 86 -85.11 -108.97 -34.91
CA GLU A 86 -85.66 -108.04 -33.90
C GLU A 86 -84.66 -107.59 -32.82
N ASP A 87 -83.60 -108.36 -32.54
CA ASP A 87 -82.56 -107.99 -31.56
C ASP A 87 -81.87 -106.66 -31.91
N ASN A 88 -81.84 -106.28 -33.20
CA ASN A 88 -81.31 -105.00 -33.65
C ASN A 88 -82.09 -103.80 -33.08
N LEU A 89 -83.38 -103.96 -32.72
CA LEU A 89 -84.18 -102.89 -32.10
C LEU A 89 -83.68 -102.50 -30.70
N VAL A 90 -83.01 -103.43 -29.99
CA VAL A 90 -82.36 -103.13 -28.70
C VAL A 90 -81.17 -102.21 -28.91
N ILE A 91 -80.40 -102.42 -29.98
CA ILE A 91 -79.26 -101.57 -30.35
C ILE A 91 -79.76 -100.19 -30.79
N VAL A 92 -80.82 -100.14 -31.62
CA VAL A 92 -81.48 -98.89 -32.02
C VAL A 92 -81.92 -98.09 -30.78
N SER A 93 -82.55 -98.75 -29.79
CA SER A 93 -82.98 -98.10 -28.54
C SER A 93 -81.79 -97.50 -27.77
N LYS A 94 -80.65 -98.21 -27.68
CA LYS A 94 -79.43 -97.71 -27.05
C LYS A 94 -78.84 -96.51 -27.78
N MET A 95 -78.86 -96.52 -29.12
CA MET A 95 -78.38 -95.38 -29.91
C MET A 95 -79.24 -94.14 -29.69
N VAL A 96 -80.56 -94.29 -29.57
CA VAL A 96 -81.46 -93.18 -29.24
C VAL A 96 -81.18 -92.64 -27.84
N GLU A 97 -80.97 -93.50 -26.84
CA GLU A 97 -80.56 -93.04 -25.51
C GLU A 97 -79.23 -92.29 -25.55
N GLN A 98 -78.24 -92.78 -26.30
CA GLN A 98 -76.96 -92.10 -26.45
C GLN A 98 -77.11 -90.74 -27.13
N ILE A 99 -77.91 -90.64 -28.20
CA ILE A 99 -78.22 -89.35 -28.85
C ILE A 99 -78.86 -88.39 -27.85
N LYS A 100 -79.81 -88.87 -27.03
CA LYS A 100 -80.49 -88.05 -26.02
C LYS A 100 -79.55 -87.60 -24.91
N ASP A 101 -78.65 -88.45 -24.44
CA ASP A 101 -77.63 -88.09 -23.45
C ASP A 101 -76.67 -87.04 -24.03
N ASN A 102 -76.18 -87.25 -25.25
CA ASN A 102 -75.34 -86.28 -25.95
C ASN A 102 -76.04 -84.91 -26.08
N LEU A 103 -77.34 -84.89 -26.42
CA LEU A 103 -78.14 -83.65 -26.50
C LEU A 103 -78.32 -82.98 -25.13
N SER A 104 -78.45 -83.75 -24.05
CA SER A 104 -78.48 -83.24 -22.67
C SER A 104 -77.13 -82.61 -22.27
N GLN A 105 -76.03 -83.26 -22.63
CA GLN A 105 -74.68 -82.74 -22.42
C GLN A 105 -74.44 -81.45 -23.22
N ILE A 106 -74.87 -81.40 -24.49
CA ILE A 106 -74.84 -80.17 -25.31
C ILE A 106 -75.60 -79.03 -24.61
N SER A 107 -76.79 -79.31 -24.07
CA SER A 107 -77.60 -78.31 -23.34
C SER A 107 -76.93 -77.81 -22.06
N THR A 108 -76.13 -78.66 -21.41
CA THR A 108 -75.41 -78.32 -20.17
C THR A 108 -74.17 -77.49 -20.45
N LEU A 109 -73.40 -77.85 -21.48
CA LEU A 109 -72.17 -77.18 -21.87
C LEU A 109 -72.44 -75.86 -22.60
N LEU A 110 -73.53 -75.79 -23.36
CA LEU A 110 -73.94 -74.61 -24.10
C LEU A 110 -75.45 -74.34 -23.89
N PRO A 111 -75.82 -73.65 -22.79
CA PRO A 111 -77.22 -73.40 -22.45
C PRO A 111 -78.04 -72.70 -23.53
N SER A 112 -77.39 -71.93 -24.41
CA SER A 112 -78.04 -71.30 -25.57
C SER A 112 -78.65 -72.31 -26.55
N GLU A 113 -78.20 -73.57 -26.54
CA GLU A 113 -78.65 -74.64 -27.43
C GLU A 113 -79.65 -75.61 -26.80
N SER A 114 -80.10 -75.31 -25.57
CA SER A 114 -81.03 -76.16 -24.82
C SER A 114 -82.36 -76.38 -25.58
N ASN A 115 -82.91 -75.32 -26.18
CA ASN A 115 -84.17 -75.40 -26.93
C ASN A 115 -84.06 -76.32 -28.16
N THR A 116 -82.97 -76.19 -28.93
CA THR A 116 -82.69 -77.02 -30.11
C THR A 116 -82.50 -78.47 -29.70
N SER A 117 -81.73 -78.71 -28.65
CA SER A 117 -81.40 -80.05 -28.16
C SER A 117 -82.63 -80.79 -27.62
N GLN A 118 -83.52 -80.09 -26.89
CA GLN A 118 -84.79 -80.66 -26.44
C GLN A 118 -85.73 -80.99 -27.60
N ARG A 119 -85.77 -80.15 -28.64
CA ARG A 119 -86.57 -80.42 -29.85
C ARG A 119 -86.06 -81.69 -30.55
N LEU A 120 -84.76 -81.76 -30.84
CA LEU A 120 -84.12 -82.93 -31.45
C LEU A 120 -84.32 -84.20 -30.64
N SER A 121 -84.25 -84.11 -29.30
CA SER A 121 -84.51 -85.25 -28.41
C SER A 121 -85.94 -85.78 -28.52
N ARG A 122 -86.93 -84.90 -28.72
CA ARG A 122 -88.32 -85.28 -28.96
C ARG A 122 -88.52 -85.89 -30.35
N ASP A 123 -87.91 -85.28 -31.36
CA ASP A 123 -88.04 -85.70 -32.75
C ASP A 123 -87.40 -87.08 -32.96
N ILE A 124 -86.22 -87.34 -32.36
CA ILE A 124 -85.58 -88.67 -32.42
C ILE A 124 -86.40 -89.73 -31.69
N SER A 125 -87.00 -89.39 -30.54
CA SER A 125 -87.88 -90.33 -29.82
C SER A 125 -89.12 -90.66 -30.66
N THR A 126 -89.70 -89.66 -31.35
CA THR A 126 -90.87 -89.86 -32.22
C THR A 126 -90.53 -90.71 -33.45
N TYR A 127 -89.39 -90.44 -34.08
CA TYR A 127 -88.90 -91.24 -35.21
C TYR A 127 -88.66 -92.70 -34.79
N HIS A 128 -88.00 -92.90 -33.64
CA HIS A 128 -87.75 -94.22 -33.07
C HIS A 128 -89.03 -95.01 -32.77
N ASP A 129 -90.00 -94.38 -32.10
CA ASP A 129 -91.25 -95.05 -31.74
C ASP A 129 -92.06 -95.45 -32.99
N ASN A 130 -92.04 -94.62 -34.03
CA ASN A 130 -92.65 -94.94 -35.31
C ASN A 130 -91.90 -96.03 -36.05
N ALA A 131 -90.57 -96.00 -36.05
CA ALA A 131 -89.73 -97.04 -36.66
C ALA A 131 -89.97 -98.40 -36.00
N ASN A 132 -90.03 -98.47 -34.66
CA ASN A 132 -90.32 -99.71 -33.93
C ASN A 132 -91.72 -100.26 -34.27
N LYS A 133 -92.73 -99.39 -34.37
CA LYS A 133 -94.08 -99.80 -34.80
C LYS A 133 -94.08 -100.35 -36.22
N LEU A 134 -93.36 -99.68 -37.13
CA LEU A 134 -93.24 -100.10 -38.52
C LEU A 134 -92.53 -101.45 -38.66
N VAL A 135 -91.41 -101.65 -37.97
CA VAL A 135 -90.68 -102.93 -37.97
C VAL A 135 -91.58 -104.05 -37.46
N LYS A 136 -92.26 -103.87 -36.32
CA LYS A 136 -93.19 -104.87 -35.78
C LYS A 136 -94.38 -105.16 -36.70
N ALA A 137 -94.91 -104.14 -37.38
CA ALA A 137 -96.00 -104.30 -38.33
C ALA A 137 -95.56 -105.03 -39.60
N PHE A 138 -94.33 -104.81 -40.08
CA PHE A 138 -93.77 -105.53 -41.23
C PHE A 138 -93.54 -107.02 -40.94
N LEU A 139 -93.33 -107.41 -39.69
CA LEU A 139 -93.08 -108.79 -39.26
C LEU A 139 -94.34 -109.56 -38.85
N ALA A 140 -95.52 -108.93 -38.82
CA ALA A 140 -96.79 -109.55 -38.44
C ALA A 140 -97.57 -110.10 -39.66
N ASP A 141 -98.17 -111.29 -39.51
CA ASP A 141 -98.72 -112.12 -40.61
C ASP A 141 -100.08 -111.64 -41.20
N ASP A 142 -100.69 -110.58 -40.67
CA ASP A 142 -102.01 -110.05 -41.11
C ASP A 142 -102.08 -108.51 -40.99
N VAL A 143 -101.49 -107.79 -41.97
CA VAL A 143 -101.48 -106.31 -41.95
C VAL A 143 -101.74 -105.69 -43.32
N ASP A 144 -102.48 -104.57 -43.33
CA ASP A 144 -102.77 -103.73 -44.50
C ASP A 144 -101.50 -103.05 -45.05
N LEU A 145 -101.00 -103.57 -46.17
CA LEU A 145 -99.79 -103.10 -46.86
C LEU A 145 -99.85 -101.61 -47.24
N ASN A 146 -101.05 -101.05 -47.48
CA ASN A 146 -101.20 -99.63 -47.86
C ASN A 146 -100.98 -98.69 -46.67
N SER A 147 -101.38 -99.10 -45.46
CA SER A 147 -101.18 -98.31 -44.24
C SER A 147 -99.72 -98.29 -43.82
N ILE A 148 -99.02 -99.44 -43.91
CA ILE A 148 -97.59 -99.55 -43.59
C ILE A 148 -96.74 -98.70 -44.54
N THR A 149 -97.00 -98.76 -45.86
CA THR A 149 -96.22 -98.00 -46.84
C THR A 149 -96.36 -96.48 -46.68
N SER A 150 -97.56 -95.98 -46.33
CA SER A 150 -97.78 -94.56 -46.03
C SER A 150 -97.09 -94.11 -44.72
N GLN A 151 -97.15 -94.93 -43.67
CA GLN A 151 -96.45 -94.65 -42.41
C GLN A 151 -94.93 -94.72 -42.57
N ALA A 152 -94.42 -95.64 -43.40
CA ALA A 152 -93.01 -95.75 -43.74
C ALA A 152 -92.52 -94.52 -44.51
N ALA A 153 -93.27 -94.04 -45.51
CA ALA A 153 -92.96 -92.80 -46.21
C ALA A 153 -92.91 -91.59 -45.26
N THR A 154 -93.91 -91.45 -44.37
CA THR A 154 -93.94 -90.38 -43.37
C THR A 154 -92.74 -90.46 -42.42
N ASN A 155 -92.32 -91.66 -42.02
CA ASN A 155 -91.18 -91.83 -41.13
C ASN A 155 -89.83 -91.64 -41.84
N ALA A 156 -89.75 -91.95 -43.14
CA ALA A 156 -88.61 -91.62 -43.98
C ALA A 156 -88.44 -90.09 -44.12
N ASP A 157 -89.53 -89.34 -44.31
CA ASP A 157 -89.49 -87.88 -44.31
C ASP A 157 -89.03 -87.31 -42.95
N ARG A 158 -89.48 -87.92 -41.84
CA ARG A 158 -89.01 -87.57 -40.49
C ARG A 158 -87.52 -87.81 -40.33
N TYR A 159 -87.01 -88.94 -40.81
CA TYR A 159 -85.58 -89.20 -40.82
C TYR A 159 -84.82 -88.16 -41.64
N GLN A 160 -85.26 -87.86 -42.87
CA GLN A 160 -84.60 -86.87 -43.71
C GLN A 160 -84.51 -85.50 -43.03
N GLN A 161 -85.59 -85.07 -42.37
CA GLN A 161 -85.59 -83.82 -41.62
C GLN A 161 -84.66 -83.90 -40.39
N LEU A 162 -84.68 -85.01 -39.66
CA LEU A 162 -83.84 -85.21 -38.48
C LEU A 162 -82.35 -85.24 -38.85
N ALA A 163 -81.96 -86.00 -39.88
CA ALA A 163 -80.60 -86.04 -40.41
C ALA A 163 -80.13 -84.64 -40.85
N LYS A 164 -81.02 -83.86 -41.49
CA LYS A 164 -80.74 -82.47 -41.84
C LYS A 164 -80.53 -81.59 -40.62
N ASP A 165 -81.36 -81.72 -39.57
CA ASP A 165 -81.27 -80.90 -38.38
C ASP A 165 -80.01 -81.21 -37.55
N PHE A 166 -79.63 -82.49 -37.40
CA PHE A 166 -78.37 -82.85 -36.74
C PHE A 166 -77.14 -82.39 -37.54
N LYS A 167 -77.17 -82.51 -38.87
CA LYS A 167 -76.13 -81.96 -39.74
C LYS A 167 -76.03 -80.43 -39.63
N GLN A 168 -77.16 -79.73 -39.59
CA GLN A 168 -77.18 -78.28 -39.38
C GLN A 168 -76.63 -77.89 -38.01
N GLN A 169 -76.93 -78.65 -36.95
CA GLN A 169 -76.39 -78.41 -35.62
C GLN A 169 -74.88 -78.60 -35.57
N HIS A 170 -74.34 -79.67 -36.19
CA HIS A 170 -72.90 -79.86 -36.33
C HIS A 170 -72.24 -78.69 -37.08
N LEU A 171 -72.73 -78.34 -38.27
CA LEU A 171 -72.18 -77.23 -39.06
C LEU A 171 -72.21 -75.89 -38.31
N ALA A 172 -73.26 -75.64 -37.52
CA ALA A 172 -73.37 -74.43 -36.69
C ALA A 172 -72.27 -74.39 -35.61
N PHE A 173 -72.00 -75.50 -34.93
CA PHE A 173 -70.92 -75.58 -33.93
C PHE A 173 -69.54 -75.50 -34.58
N GLU A 174 -69.35 -76.11 -35.75
CA GLU A 174 -68.09 -76.01 -36.49
C GLU A 174 -67.81 -74.55 -36.87
N GLN A 175 -68.84 -73.81 -37.32
CA GLN A 175 -68.72 -72.41 -37.66
C GLN A 175 -68.46 -71.53 -36.42
N GLN A 176 -69.15 -71.77 -35.31
CA GLN A 176 -68.92 -71.05 -34.06
C GLN A 176 -67.50 -71.28 -33.51
N PHE A 177 -66.99 -72.51 -33.62
CA PHE A 177 -65.64 -72.86 -33.22
C PHE A 177 -64.58 -72.12 -34.07
N LYS A 178 -64.72 -72.16 -35.40
CA LYS A 178 -63.83 -71.43 -36.33
C LYS A 178 -63.87 -69.92 -36.09
N ALA A 179 -65.06 -69.33 -35.97
CA ALA A 179 -65.21 -67.89 -35.76
C ALA A 179 -64.54 -67.41 -34.46
N ASN A 180 -64.62 -68.18 -33.38
CA ASN A 180 -63.96 -67.83 -32.12
C ASN A 180 -62.43 -67.93 -32.20
N ILE A 181 -61.88 -68.89 -32.94
CA ILE A 181 -60.44 -68.96 -33.21
C ILE A 181 -59.99 -67.74 -34.02
N GLU A 182 -60.69 -67.43 -35.11
CA GLU A 182 -60.38 -66.25 -35.94
C GLU A 182 -60.47 -64.95 -35.14
N ASN A 183 -61.51 -64.77 -34.32
CA ASN A 183 -61.66 -63.59 -33.47
C ASN A 183 -60.52 -63.47 -32.43
N THR A 184 -60.06 -64.57 -31.87
CA THR A 184 -58.94 -64.59 -30.92
C THR A 184 -57.62 -64.20 -31.60
N ILE A 185 -57.38 -64.71 -32.82
CA ILE A 185 -56.22 -64.35 -33.63
C ILE A 185 -56.27 -62.87 -34.05
N ASN A 186 -57.42 -62.39 -34.51
CA ASN A 186 -57.59 -61.02 -34.95
C ASN A 186 -57.41 -60.01 -33.81
N GLU A 187 -57.93 -60.29 -32.61
CA GLU A 187 -57.71 -59.41 -31.45
C GLU A 187 -56.26 -59.40 -30.98
N ALA A 188 -55.57 -60.55 -31.04
CA ALA A 188 -54.13 -60.60 -30.78
C ALA A 188 -53.34 -59.70 -31.77
N ASN A 189 -53.65 -59.81 -33.06
CA ASN A 189 -53.02 -58.99 -34.11
C ASN A 189 -53.32 -57.50 -33.96
N HIS A 190 -54.58 -57.12 -33.69
CA HIS A 190 -54.96 -55.72 -33.48
C HIS A 190 -54.26 -55.12 -32.26
N SER A 191 -54.18 -55.86 -31.15
CA SER A 191 -53.44 -55.42 -29.97
C SER A 191 -51.94 -55.29 -30.23
N GLN A 192 -51.34 -56.21 -31.00
CA GLN A 192 -49.93 -56.13 -31.36
C GLN A 192 -49.64 -54.88 -32.20
N VAL A 193 -50.48 -54.60 -33.20
CA VAL A 193 -50.37 -53.38 -34.01
C VAL A 193 -50.56 -52.12 -33.14
N ALA A 194 -51.51 -52.12 -32.21
CA ALA A 194 -51.74 -50.99 -31.31
C ALA A 194 -50.52 -50.69 -30.42
N VAL A 195 -49.92 -51.71 -29.79
CA VAL A 195 -48.71 -51.57 -28.97
C VAL A 195 -47.54 -51.07 -29.80
N LEU A 196 -47.32 -51.63 -30.99
CA LEU A 196 -46.26 -51.17 -31.90
C LEU A 196 -46.46 -49.72 -32.34
N THR A 197 -47.71 -49.31 -32.62
CA THR A 197 -48.02 -47.94 -33.05
C THR A 197 -47.78 -46.94 -31.92
N VAL A 198 -48.24 -47.24 -30.69
CA VAL A 198 -47.99 -46.40 -29.50
C VAL A 198 -46.49 -46.30 -29.21
N GLY A 199 -45.76 -47.41 -29.30
CA GLY A 199 -44.31 -47.44 -29.13
C GLY A 199 -43.57 -46.62 -30.19
N LEU A 200 -43.98 -46.71 -31.46
CA LEU A 200 -43.38 -45.95 -32.56
C LEU A 200 -43.60 -44.44 -32.38
N ILE A 201 -44.84 -44.02 -32.08
CA ILE A 201 -45.17 -42.60 -31.84
C ILE A 201 -44.38 -42.05 -30.65
N ALA A 202 -44.32 -42.79 -29.54
CA ALA A 202 -43.54 -42.36 -28.38
C ALA A 202 -42.04 -42.26 -28.68
N THR A 203 -41.50 -43.19 -29.46
CA THR A 203 -40.09 -43.15 -29.90
C THR A 203 -39.80 -41.93 -30.77
N ILE A 204 -40.67 -41.63 -31.73
CA ILE A 204 -40.53 -40.43 -32.58
C ILE A 204 -40.59 -39.16 -31.73
N ILE A 205 -41.54 -39.05 -30.79
CA ILE A 205 -41.65 -37.91 -29.88
C ILE A 205 -40.38 -37.75 -29.03
N MET A 206 -39.85 -38.85 -28.49
CA MET A 206 -38.60 -38.83 -27.71
C MET A 206 -37.41 -38.39 -28.55
N ILE A 207 -37.29 -38.85 -29.81
CA ILE A 207 -36.22 -38.42 -30.71
C ILE A 207 -36.33 -36.92 -31.01
N ILE A 208 -37.53 -36.44 -31.37
CA ILE A 208 -37.75 -35.02 -31.69
C ILE A 208 -37.45 -34.13 -30.48
N MET A 209 -38.00 -34.46 -29.30
CA MET A 209 -37.71 -33.72 -28.07
C MET A 209 -36.22 -33.80 -27.70
N GLY A 210 -35.59 -34.96 -27.87
CA GLY A 210 -34.17 -35.16 -27.62
C GLY A 210 -33.30 -34.26 -28.49
N LEU A 211 -33.59 -34.17 -29.79
CA LEU A 211 -32.90 -33.30 -30.73
C LEU A 211 -33.07 -31.80 -30.36
N ILE A 212 -34.28 -31.38 -29.99
CA ILE A 212 -34.55 -29.98 -29.58
C ILE A 212 -33.78 -29.62 -28.31
N VAL A 213 -33.80 -30.50 -27.30
CA VAL A 213 -33.08 -30.27 -26.04
C VAL A 213 -31.57 -30.27 -26.28
N ASN A 214 -31.07 -31.22 -27.07
CA ASN A 214 -29.64 -31.33 -27.41
C ASN A 214 -29.15 -30.08 -28.16
N GLN A 215 -29.86 -29.65 -29.20
CA GLN A 215 -29.48 -28.47 -29.97
C GLN A 215 -29.54 -27.20 -29.12
N SER A 216 -30.56 -27.05 -28.26
CA SER A 216 -30.65 -25.89 -27.37
C SER A 216 -29.50 -25.83 -26.37
N ILE A 217 -29.07 -26.95 -25.80
CA ILE A 217 -27.98 -26.96 -24.80
C ILE A 217 -26.63 -26.76 -25.49
N ILE A 218 -26.34 -27.53 -26.55
CA ILE A 218 -25.06 -27.48 -27.24
C ILE A 218 -24.81 -26.10 -27.86
N THR A 219 -25.77 -25.54 -28.58
CA THR A 219 -25.58 -24.23 -29.24
C THR A 219 -25.38 -23.12 -28.21
N THR A 220 -26.14 -23.12 -27.11
CA THR A 220 -25.96 -22.13 -26.05
C THR A 220 -24.60 -22.28 -25.35
N LEU A 221 -24.22 -23.51 -25.00
CA LEU A 221 -22.93 -23.76 -24.35
C LEU A 221 -21.76 -23.40 -25.27
N SER A 222 -21.88 -23.66 -26.57
CA SER A 222 -20.92 -23.24 -27.59
C SER A 222 -20.79 -21.71 -27.65
N ASN A 223 -21.89 -20.97 -27.59
CA ASN A 223 -21.85 -19.50 -27.63
C ASN A 223 -21.20 -18.91 -26.36
N VAL A 224 -21.52 -19.46 -25.18
CA VAL A 224 -20.86 -19.06 -23.93
C VAL A 224 -19.37 -19.42 -24.00
N THR A 225 -19.02 -20.60 -24.50
CA THR A 225 -17.63 -21.05 -24.65
C THR A 225 -16.85 -20.18 -25.64
N ALA A 226 -17.42 -19.84 -26.80
CA ALA A 226 -16.79 -18.93 -27.77
C ALA A 226 -16.61 -17.51 -27.21
N SER A 227 -17.52 -17.08 -26.33
CA SER A 227 -17.39 -15.80 -25.62
C SER A 227 -16.27 -15.85 -24.58
N LEU A 228 -16.16 -16.96 -23.85
CA LEU A 228 -15.04 -17.22 -22.92
C LEU A 228 -13.71 -17.30 -23.65
N GLU A 229 -13.68 -17.99 -24.80
CA GLU A 229 -12.50 -18.11 -25.66
C GLU A 229 -12.05 -16.73 -26.12
N ASN A 230 -12.96 -15.89 -26.62
CA ASN A 230 -12.66 -14.49 -26.98
C ASN A 230 -12.13 -13.66 -25.81
N ILE A 231 -12.60 -13.88 -24.58
CA ILE A 231 -12.08 -13.16 -23.41
C ILE A 231 -10.69 -13.69 -23.02
N SER A 232 -10.43 -14.99 -23.19
CA SER A 232 -9.16 -15.63 -22.83
C SER A 232 -8.04 -15.46 -23.88
N GLN A 233 -8.39 -15.44 -25.17
CA GLN A 233 -7.47 -15.32 -26.30
C GLN A 233 -7.47 -13.92 -26.90
N GLY A 234 -8.55 -13.16 -26.73
CA GLY A 234 -8.57 -11.74 -27.06
C GLY A 234 -7.56 -11.00 -26.20
N GLU A 235 -7.10 -9.85 -26.69
CA GLU A 235 -6.08 -8.96 -26.09
C GLU A 235 -6.48 -8.38 -24.70
N GLY A 236 -6.93 -9.22 -23.77
CA GLY A 236 -7.34 -8.87 -22.42
C GLY A 236 -8.50 -7.87 -22.35
N ASP A 237 -9.45 -7.86 -23.28
CA ASP A 237 -10.57 -6.90 -23.25
C ASP A 237 -11.63 -7.26 -22.20
N LEU A 238 -11.41 -6.75 -21.00
CA LEU A 238 -12.27 -6.95 -19.83
C LEU A 238 -13.52 -6.07 -19.85
N ARG A 239 -13.76 -5.27 -20.91
CA ARG A 239 -15.00 -4.51 -21.09
C ARG A 239 -16.10 -5.37 -21.71
N SER A 240 -15.73 -6.49 -22.33
CA SER A 240 -16.68 -7.44 -22.91
C SER A 240 -17.49 -8.14 -21.81
N ARG A 241 -18.75 -8.47 -22.11
CA ARG A 241 -19.66 -9.21 -21.23
C ARG A 241 -20.41 -10.26 -22.04
N ILE A 242 -20.64 -11.41 -21.43
CA ILE A 242 -21.44 -12.46 -22.05
C ILE A 242 -22.92 -12.08 -21.88
N GLN A 243 -23.65 -11.98 -23.00
CA GLN A 243 -25.09 -11.73 -23.00
C GLN A 243 -25.82 -13.06 -23.18
N TYR A 244 -26.72 -13.38 -22.24
CA TYR A 244 -27.54 -14.57 -22.29
C TYR A 244 -28.89 -14.32 -21.62
N ASP A 245 -29.96 -14.32 -22.42
CA ASP A 245 -31.32 -13.97 -21.97
C ASP A 245 -32.12 -15.17 -21.41
N GLY A 246 -31.48 -16.33 -21.27
CA GLY A 246 -32.13 -17.52 -20.72
C GLY A 246 -32.47 -17.39 -19.23
N LYS A 247 -33.28 -18.31 -18.74
CA LYS A 247 -33.67 -18.42 -17.32
C LYS A 247 -33.28 -19.75 -16.69
N ASP A 248 -32.37 -20.47 -17.34
CA ASP A 248 -31.86 -21.76 -16.90
C ASP A 248 -30.51 -21.59 -16.17
N GLU A 249 -29.90 -22.72 -15.82
CA GLU A 249 -28.64 -22.78 -15.10
C GLU A 249 -27.48 -22.06 -15.83
N ILE A 250 -27.56 -21.89 -17.16
CA ILE A 250 -26.54 -21.15 -17.92
C ILE A 250 -26.62 -19.65 -17.63
N ALA A 251 -27.81 -19.10 -17.34
CA ALA A 251 -27.96 -17.69 -16.98
C ALA A 251 -27.30 -17.35 -15.65
N GLU A 252 -27.39 -18.26 -14.68
CA GLU A 252 -26.69 -18.12 -13.40
C GLU A 252 -25.16 -18.16 -13.58
N LEU A 253 -24.66 -19.08 -14.43
CA LEU A 253 -23.24 -19.14 -14.79
C LEU A 253 -22.76 -17.83 -15.44
N VAL A 254 -23.49 -17.34 -16.44
CA VAL A 254 -23.16 -16.08 -17.15
C VAL A 254 -23.19 -14.88 -16.20
N TYR A 255 -24.17 -14.81 -15.29
CA TYR A 255 -24.24 -13.75 -14.29
C TYR A 255 -22.99 -13.72 -13.39
N TRP A 256 -22.65 -14.86 -12.76
CA TRP A 256 -21.49 -14.92 -11.86
C TRP A 256 -20.15 -14.73 -12.60
N PHE A 257 -20.05 -15.21 -13.84
CA PHE A 257 -18.89 -14.94 -14.69
C PHE A 257 -18.73 -13.43 -14.96
N ASN A 258 -19.80 -12.74 -15.36
CA ASN A 258 -19.76 -11.29 -15.59
C ASN A 258 -19.40 -10.51 -14.30
N GLN A 259 -19.85 -10.97 -13.13
CA GLN A 259 -19.43 -10.38 -11.84
C GLN A 259 -17.93 -10.59 -11.56
N PHE A 260 -17.40 -11.77 -11.86
CA PHE A 260 -15.96 -12.05 -11.77
C PHE A 260 -15.15 -11.13 -12.69
N VAL A 261 -15.55 -10.98 -13.95
CA VAL A 261 -14.90 -10.07 -14.91
C VAL A 261 -14.95 -8.62 -14.43
N THR A 262 -16.08 -8.14 -13.89
CA THR A 262 -16.18 -6.79 -13.31
C THR A 262 -15.20 -6.57 -12.16
N LYS A 263 -15.04 -7.53 -11.25
CA LYS A 263 -14.05 -7.44 -10.17
C LYS A 263 -12.63 -7.41 -10.72
N LEU A 264 -12.32 -8.26 -11.70
CA LEU A 264 -11.00 -8.32 -12.33
C LEU A 264 -10.67 -7.01 -13.07
N GLN A 265 -11.63 -6.43 -13.80
CA GLN A 265 -11.52 -5.13 -14.45
C GLN A 265 -11.19 -4.02 -13.44
N SER A 266 -11.92 -3.95 -12.31
CA SER A 266 -11.63 -2.97 -11.25
C SER A 266 -10.23 -3.16 -10.66
N SER A 267 -9.84 -4.40 -10.34
CA SER A 267 -8.51 -4.67 -9.77
C SER A 267 -7.36 -4.31 -10.71
N ILE A 268 -7.52 -4.55 -12.01
CA ILE A 268 -6.52 -4.15 -13.01
C ILE A 268 -6.49 -2.61 -13.16
N ALA A 269 -7.64 -1.93 -13.15
CA ALA A 269 -7.69 -0.47 -13.18
C ALA A 269 -7.00 0.16 -11.95
N ASP A 270 -7.28 -0.35 -10.75
CA ASP A 270 -6.64 0.08 -9.50
C ASP A 270 -5.12 -0.17 -9.53
N THR A 271 -4.70 -1.32 -10.06
CA THR A 271 -3.27 -1.66 -10.23
C THR A 271 -2.59 -0.68 -11.19
N LYS A 272 -3.25 -0.33 -12.30
CA LYS A 272 -2.74 0.66 -13.27
C LYS A 272 -2.57 2.04 -12.63
N GLN A 273 -3.59 2.53 -11.92
CA GLN A 273 -3.53 3.81 -11.21
C GLN A 273 -2.42 3.83 -10.14
N THR A 274 -2.28 2.74 -9.39
CA THR A 274 -1.25 2.60 -8.35
C THR A 274 0.15 2.58 -8.99
N THR A 275 0.30 1.89 -10.12
CA THR A 275 1.55 1.83 -10.88
C THR A 275 1.94 3.20 -11.45
N ASP A 276 0.99 3.95 -12.03
CA ASP A 276 1.25 5.30 -12.54
C ASP A 276 1.66 6.24 -11.39
N SER A 277 1.04 6.11 -10.22
CA SER A 277 1.41 6.86 -9.00
C SER A 277 2.81 6.50 -8.52
N LEU A 278 3.17 5.21 -8.53
CA LEU A 278 4.50 4.73 -8.14
C LEU A 278 5.59 5.25 -9.09
N SER A 279 5.32 5.29 -10.40
CA SER A 279 6.19 5.88 -11.42
C SER A 279 6.44 7.38 -11.16
N ALA A 280 5.37 8.13 -10.85
CA ALA A 280 5.46 9.54 -10.53
C ALA A 280 6.31 9.79 -9.27
N VAL A 281 6.05 9.04 -8.19
CA VAL A 281 6.83 9.12 -6.93
C VAL A 281 8.30 8.78 -7.17
N SER A 282 8.59 7.75 -7.96
CA SER A 282 9.98 7.36 -8.30
C SER A 282 10.70 8.46 -9.08
N THR A 283 10.01 9.13 -9.99
CA THR A 283 10.56 10.28 -10.74
C THR A 283 10.83 11.47 -9.83
N THR A 284 9.93 11.75 -8.86
CA THR A 284 10.14 12.76 -7.84
C THR A 284 11.34 12.43 -6.95
N LEU A 285 11.51 11.16 -6.52
CA LEU A 285 12.66 10.72 -5.73
C LEU A 285 13.98 10.82 -6.51
N LEU A 286 14.01 10.47 -7.80
CA LEU A 286 15.17 10.67 -8.66
C LEU A 286 15.56 12.15 -8.76
N THR A 287 14.57 13.02 -8.95
CA THR A 287 14.80 14.48 -8.99
C THR A 287 15.30 15.00 -7.64
N GLY A 288 14.69 14.55 -6.54
CA GLY A 288 15.11 14.89 -5.19
C GLY A 288 16.54 14.43 -4.88
N SER A 289 16.91 13.23 -5.33
CA SER A 289 18.26 12.69 -5.17
C SER A 289 19.27 13.55 -5.93
N LYS A 290 18.98 13.91 -7.19
CA LYS A 290 19.85 14.80 -7.97
C LYS A 290 20.02 16.19 -7.35
N ASN A 291 18.94 16.76 -6.80
CA ASN A 291 19.02 18.03 -6.08
C ASN A 291 19.88 17.90 -4.80
N SER A 292 19.71 16.81 -4.05
CA SER A 292 20.51 16.53 -2.87
C SER A 292 21.99 16.37 -3.20
N GLU A 293 22.34 15.70 -4.30
CA GLU A 293 23.72 15.58 -4.78
C GLU A 293 24.34 16.96 -5.06
N GLN A 294 23.59 17.86 -5.72
CA GLN A 294 24.02 19.24 -5.95
C GLN A 294 24.21 20.01 -4.64
N THR A 295 23.29 19.86 -3.67
CA THR A 295 23.42 20.50 -2.35
C THR A 295 24.64 19.99 -1.59
N VAL A 296 24.92 18.68 -1.62
CA VAL A 296 26.12 18.12 -0.98
C VAL A 296 27.39 18.67 -1.63
N LYS A 297 27.41 18.83 -2.95
CA LYS A 297 28.54 19.45 -3.64
C LYS A 297 28.78 20.89 -3.16
N GLN A 298 27.72 21.71 -3.11
CA GLN A 298 27.81 23.09 -2.60
C GLN A 298 28.25 23.13 -1.12
N GLN A 299 27.80 22.17 -0.32
CA GLN A 299 28.20 22.04 1.08
C GLN A 299 29.69 21.70 1.21
N ASN A 300 30.22 20.80 0.38
CA ASN A 300 31.66 20.51 0.37
C ASN A 300 32.49 21.74 -0.03
N ASP A 301 32.07 22.49 -1.06
CA ASP A 301 32.76 23.73 -1.44
C ASP A 301 32.77 24.74 -0.27
N ALA A 302 31.66 24.84 0.48
CA ALA A 302 31.58 25.69 1.67
C ALA A 302 32.47 25.20 2.83
N ILE A 303 32.56 23.89 3.05
CA ILE A 303 33.44 23.27 4.07
C ILE A 303 34.91 23.57 3.75
N GLU A 304 35.30 23.47 2.48
CA GLU A 304 36.65 23.79 2.02
C GLU A 304 37.00 25.27 2.29
N GLN A 305 36.07 26.18 1.97
CA GLN A 305 36.24 27.61 2.28
C GLN A 305 36.34 27.89 3.78
N ILE A 306 35.50 27.24 4.60
CA ILE A 306 35.57 27.39 6.06
C ILE A 306 36.91 26.86 6.57
N SER A 307 37.38 25.71 6.07
CA SER A 307 38.67 25.15 6.47
C SER A 307 39.83 26.09 6.13
N HIS A 308 39.80 26.74 4.97
CA HIS A 308 40.77 27.77 4.61
C HIS A 308 40.70 28.98 5.55
N ALA A 309 39.51 29.50 5.84
CA ALA A 309 39.33 30.62 6.76
C ALA A 309 39.80 30.27 8.19
N MET A 310 39.60 29.03 8.63
CA MET A 310 40.09 28.53 9.92
C MET A 310 41.62 28.49 9.95
N ALA A 311 42.28 28.03 8.88
CA ALA A 311 43.73 28.05 8.78
C ALA A 311 44.29 29.48 8.87
N GLU A 312 43.68 30.44 8.17
CA GLU A 312 44.06 31.86 8.29
C GLU A 312 43.79 32.44 9.69
N MET A 313 42.70 32.02 10.34
CA MET A 313 42.38 32.41 11.72
C MET A 313 43.44 31.89 12.69
N PHE A 314 43.91 30.65 12.55
CA PHE A 314 44.99 30.11 13.39
C PHE A 314 46.28 30.91 13.28
N ILE A 315 46.66 31.30 12.06
CA ILE A 315 47.83 32.16 11.82
C ILE A 315 47.62 33.52 12.51
N SER A 316 46.46 34.14 12.29
CA SER A 316 46.14 35.46 12.85
C SER A 316 46.12 35.48 14.38
N VAL A 317 45.51 34.48 15.00
CA VAL A 317 45.45 34.32 16.47
C VAL A 317 46.86 34.15 17.05
N THR A 318 47.68 33.30 16.43
CA THR A 318 49.08 33.12 16.86
C THR A 318 49.87 34.42 16.79
N GLN A 319 49.68 35.18 15.72
CA GLN A 319 50.37 36.45 15.49
C GLN A 319 49.90 37.55 16.46
N ILE A 320 48.61 37.59 16.83
CA ILE A 320 48.08 38.51 17.85
C ILE A 320 48.65 38.18 19.23
N ALA A 321 48.78 36.89 19.58
CA ALA A 321 49.40 36.48 20.84
C ALA A 321 50.86 36.94 20.93
N GLU A 322 51.61 36.77 19.83
CA GLU A 322 53.00 37.24 19.73
C GLU A 322 53.09 38.77 19.88
N TYR A 323 52.22 39.52 19.18
CA TYR A 323 52.16 40.98 19.32
C TYR A 323 51.77 41.46 20.73
N ALA A 324 50.88 40.75 21.41
CA ALA A 324 50.53 41.08 22.79
C ALA A 324 51.70 40.83 23.74
N ALA A 325 52.43 39.73 23.55
CA ALA A 325 53.63 39.39 24.34
C ALA A 325 54.75 40.43 24.12
N ASP A 326 55.03 40.78 22.86
CA ASP A 326 56.03 41.79 22.50
C ASP A 326 55.65 43.16 23.09
N ALA A 327 54.38 43.57 22.96
CA ALA A 327 53.91 44.83 23.51
C ALA A 327 53.97 44.86 25.05
N ALA A 328 53.76 43.72 25.72
CA ALA A 328 53.92 43.62 27.18
C ALA A 328 55.39 43.77 27.59
N SER A 329 56.32 43.15 26.85
CA SER A 329 57.76 43.30 27.04
C SER A 329 58.22 44.76 26.84
N GLU A 330 57.77 45.41 25.77
CA GLU A 330 58.09 46.82 25.51
C GLU A 330 57.50 47.77 26.56
N ALA A 331 56.30 47.46 27.07
CA ALA A 331 55.73 48.20 28.20
C ALA A 331 56.59 48.02 29.47
N ASP A 332 57.06 46.82 29.78
CA ASP A 332 57.92 46.60 30.94
C ASP A 332 59.27 47.34 30.82
N ASN A 333 59.87 47.33 29.62
CA ASN A 333 61.07 48.12 29.30
C ASN A 333 60.82 49.62 29.51
N ALA A 334 59.73 50.16 28.96
CA ALA A 334 59.38 51.57 29.11
C ALA A 334 59.10 51.95 30.58
N ASN A 335 58.51 51.05 31.36
CA ASN A 335 58.29 51.25 32.79
C ASN A 335 59.61 51.29 33.56
N THR A 336 60.57 50.42 33.22
CA THR A 336 61.92 50.40 33.80
C THR A 336 62.66 51.70 33.51
N GLU A 337 62.67 52.14 32.25
CA GLU A 337 63.31 53.40 31.83
C GLU A 337 62.66 54.63 32.48
N ALA A 338 61.33 54.67 32.59
CA ALA A 338 60.63 55.77 33.25
C ALA A 338 60.91 55.82 34.76
N ASN A 339 61.03 54.66 35.43
CA ASN A 339 61.45 54.57 36.83
C ASN A 339 62.89 55.04 37.03
N TYR A 340 63.80 54.65 36.13
CA TYR A 340 65.17 55.16 36.14
C TYR A 340 65.21 56.69 35.93
N GLY A 341 64.45 57.21 34.97
CA GLY A 341 64.30 58.66 34.76
C GLY A 341 63.78 59.37 36.01
N LYS A 342 62.84 58.78 36.74
CA LYS A 342 62.31 59.34 37.99
C LYS A 342 63.39 59.42 39.07
N GLN A 343 64.27 58.42 39.16
CA GLN A 343 65.42 58.46 40.06
C GLN A 343 66.38 59.60 39.70
N VAL A 344 66.73 59.75 38.41
CA VAL A 344 67.59 60.84 37.93
C VAL A 344 66.99 62.22 38.24
N VAL A 345 65.69 62.39 38.06
CA VAL A 345 64.96 63.63 38.39
C VAL A 345 65.04 63.93 39.90
N ASN A 346 64.85 62.93 40.76
CA ASN A 346 64.99 63.10 42.21
C ASN A 346 66.42 63.51 42.61
N ASP A 347 67.44 62.92 41.99
CA ASP A 347 68.84 63.29 42.22
C ASP A 347 69.14 64.72 41.74
N ALA A 348 68.54 65.14 40.62
CA ALA A 348 68.64 66.52 40.14
C ALA A 348 67.98 67.51 41.12
N VAL A 349 66.80 67.21 41.66
CA VAL A 349 66.15 68.03 42.71
C VAL A 349 67.08 68.20 43.91
N ASN A 350 67.69 67.12 44.39
CA ASN A 350 68.60 67.17 45.53
C ASN A 350 69.85 68.00 45.22
N THR A 351 70.39 67.90 44.02
CA THR A 351 71.56 68.66 43.57
C THR A 351 71.26 70.15 43.46
N ILE A 352 70.11 70.53 42.90
CA ILE A 352 69.70 71.93 42.78
C ILE A 352 69.43 72.55 44.16
N LYS A 353 68.84 71.78 45.09
CA LYS A 353 68.65 72.23 46.49
C LYS A 353 69.98 72.52 47.17
N LYS A 354 70.96 71.60 47.06
CA LYS A 354 72.31 71.83 47.59
C LYS A 354 72.98 73.06 46.96
N LEU A 355 72.83 73.25 45.66
CA LEU A 355 73.33 74.44 44.98
C LEU A 355 72.70 75.73 45.53
N ALA A 356 71.39 75.73 45.76
CA ALA A 356 70.69 76.88 46.35
C ALA A 356 71.20 77.20 47.76
N GLU A 357 71.43 76.17 48.59
CA GLU A 357 72.03 76.31 49.93
C GLU A 357 73.46 76.88 49.86
N GLU A 358 74.29 76.40 48.93
CA GLU A 358 75.66 76.86 48.75
C GLU A 358 75.73 78.32 48.25
N VAL A 359 74.87 78.70 47.32
CA VAL A 359 74.72 80.09 46.86
C VAL A 359 74.23 80.99 48.00
N GLN A 360 73.28 80.53 48.81
CA GLN A 360 72.79 81.27 49.97
C GLN A 360 73.88 81.47 51.03
N SER A 361 74.67 80.43 51.30
CA SER A 361 75.83 80.50 52.21
C SER A 361 76.87 81.49 51.69
N THR A 362 77.17 81.46 50.39
CA THR A 362 78.11 82.40 49.76
C THR A 362 77.61 83.84 49.86
N SER A 363 76.30 84.07 49.71
CA SER A 363 75.69 85.39 49.87
C SER A 363 75.88 85.96 51.28
N VAL A 364 75.85 85.12 52.32
CA VAL A 364 76.15 85.55 53.71
C VAL A 364 77.60 86.02 53.83
N VAL A 365 78.55 85.30 53.25
CA VAL A 365 79.98 85.65 53.28
C VAL A 365 80.24 86.99 52.56
N VAL A 366 79.63 87.21 51.39
CA VAL A 366 79.76 88.47 50.65
C VAL A 366 79.09 89.64 51.38
N ASN A 367 77.95 89.43 52.03
CA ASN A 367 77.35 90.45 52.90
C ASN A 367 78.25 90.80 54.09
N GLN A 368 78.97 89.81 54.65
CA GLN A 368 79.94 90.07 55.71
C GLN A 368 81.14 90.90 55.21
N LEU A 369 81.54 90.75 53.94
CA LEU A 369 82.53 91.61 53.30
C LEU A 369 82.04 93.06 53.18
N ASP A 370 80.77 93.31 52.83
CA ASP A 370 80.16 94.66 52.85
C ASP A 370 80.27 95.30 54.25
N ALA A 371 79.97 94.54 55.31
CA ALA A 371 80.12 95.00 56.68
C ALA A 371 81.58 95.32 57.05
N PHE A 372 82.54 94.47 56.68
CA PHE A 372 83.96 94.72 56.92
C PHE A 372 84.47 95.95 56.16
N THR A 373 84.06 96.14 54.90
CA THR A 373 84.45 97.33 54.14
C THR A 373 83.90 98.62 54.74
N SER A 374 82.69 98.59 55.32
CA SER A 374 82.15 99.72 56.10
C SER A 374 83.02 100.04 57.31
N ASN A 375 83.43 99.04 58.09
CA ASN A 375 84.30 99.23 59.25
C ASN A 375 85.68 99.80 58.86
N VAL A 376 86.25 99.36 57.73
CA VAL A 376 87.52 99.92 57.24
C VAL A 376 87.35 101.38 56.82
N ASN A 377 86.21 101.74 56.25
CA ASN A 377 85.93 103.13 55.88
C ASN A 377 85.89 104.06 57.12
N ASP A 378 85.29 103.62 58.23
CA ASP A 378 85.29 104.38 59.50
C ASP A 378 86.72 104.60 60.05
N ILE A 379 87.59 103.60 59.89
CA ILE A 379 89.01 103.71 60.27
C ILE A 379 89.72 104.72 59.37
N LEU A 380 89.47 104.71 58.06
CA LEU A 380 90.07 105.66 57.11
C LEU A 380 89.59 107.09 57.36
N ASP A 381 88.32 107.31 57.69
CA ASP A 381 87.81 108.63 58.07
C ASP A 381 88.53 109.15 59.33
N THR A 382 88.85 108.27 60.28
CA THR A 382 89.68 108.60 61.46
C THR A 382 91.11 108.96 61.06
N ILE A 383 91.76 108.18 60.18
CA ILE A 383 93.13 108.47 59.69
C ILE A 383 93.17 109.79 58.92
N ARG A 384 92.15 110.05 58.09
CA ARG A 384 92.00 111.31 57.38
C ARG A 384 91.85 112.47 58.35
N GLY A 385 91.03 112.32 59.40
CA GLY A 385 90.93 113.29 60.49
C GLY A 385 92.26 113.55 61.20
N ILE A 386 93.06 112.51 61.46
CA ILE A 386 94.42 112.65 62.01
C ILE A 386 95.35 113.37 61.03
N ALA A 387 95.28 113.04 59.74
CA ALA A 387 96.09 113.69 58.70
C ALA A 387 95.71 115.17 58.53
N ASP A 388 94.42 115.51 58.58
CA ASP A 388 93.91 116.90 58.61
C ASP A 388 94.48 117.65 59.81
N GLN A 389 94.39 117.06 61.01
CA GLN A 389 94.97 117.64 62.23
C GLN A 389 96.49 117.80 62.12
N THR A 390 97.18 116.81 61.58
CA THR A 390 98.64 116.82 61.40
C THR A 390 99.06 117.89 60.40
N ASN A 391 98.32 118.05 59.30
CA ASN A 391 98.52 119.10 58.31
C ASN A 391 98.31 120.50 58.93
N LEU A 392 97.32 120.66 59.80
CA LEU A 392 97.02 121.91 60.51
C LEU A 392 98.09 122.23 61.57
N LEU A 393 98.56 121.22 62.31
CA LEU A 393 99.68 121.33 63.25
C LEU A 393 100.99 121.70 62.53
N ALA A 394 101.26 121.07 61.39
CA ALA A 394 102.42 121.34 60.56
C ALA A 394 102.37 122.76 59.95
N LEU A 395 101.19 123.22 59.53
CA LEU A 395 100.98 124.60 59.07
C LEU A 395 101.26 125.61 60.20
N ASN A 396 100.74 125.36 61.40
CA ASN A 396 101.01 126.22 62.56
C ASN A 396 102.51 126.23 62.92
N ALA A 397 103.19 125.08 62.82
CA ALA A 397 104.64 124.98 63.04
C ALA A 397 105.45 125.71 61.96
N ALA A 398 105.04 125.63 60.68
CA ALA A 398 105.67 126.34 59.57
C ALA A 398 105.51 127.87 59.71
N ILE A 399 104.33 128.33 60.15
CA ILE A 399 104.07 129.75 60.47
C ILE A 399 104.99 130.23 61.59
N GLU A 400 105.11 129.47 62.69
CA GLU A 400 105.94 129.86 63.83
C GLU A 400 107.46 129.77 63.51
N ALA A 401 107.87 128.81 62.67
CA ALA A 401 109.23 128.72 62.14
C ALA A 401 109.58 129.91 61.23
N ALA A 402 108.65 130.38 60.40
CA ALA A 402 108.82 131.61 59.61
C ALA A 402 108.92 132.86 60.51
N ARG A 403 108.22 132.86 61.65
CA ARG A 403 108.24 133.92 62.66
C ARG A 403 109.57 134.02 63.42
N ALA A 404 110.29 132.90 63.57
CA ALA A 404 111.60 132.83 64.23
C ALA A 404 112.80 133.24 63.33
N GLY A 405 112.58 133.56 62.06
CA GLY A 405 113.63 134.03 61.13
C GLY A 405 114.73 132.98 60.86
N GLU A 406 116.00 133.40 60.78
CA GLU A 406 117.13 132.50 60.45
C GLU A 406 117.32 131.33 61.43
N GLN A 407 116.91 131.46 62.69
CA GLN A 407 116.99 130.37 63.68
C GLN A 407 115.93 129.27 63.45
N GLY A 408 114.88 129.56 62.68
CA GLY A 408 113.76 128.66 62.42
C GLY A 408 113.88 127.80 61.15
N ARG A 409 114.91 127.98 60.32
CA ARG A 409 115.04 127.31 58.99
C ARG A 409 115.00 125.78 59.07
N GLY A 410 115.67 125.18 60.07
CA GLY A 410 115.64 123.74 60.28
C GLY A 410 114.24 123.22 60.65
N PHE A 411 113.52 123.97 61.48
CA PHE A 411 112.13 123.65 61.86
C PHE A 411 111.15 123.86 60.72
N ALA A 412 111.34 124.88 59.87
CA ALA A 412 110.50 125.12 58.70
C ALA A 412 110.56 123.96 57.70
N VAL A 413 111.76 123.40 57.45
CA VAL A 413 111.94 122.24 56.56
C VAL A 413 111.23 121.01 57.12
N VAL A 414 111.35 120.76 58.43
CA VAL A 414 110.63 119.64 59.07
C VAL A 414 109.12 119.85 59.04
N ALA A 415 108.64 121.07 59.26
CA ALA A 415 107.21 121.38 59.20
C ALA A 415 106.64 121.19 57.79
N ASP A 416 107.35 121.61 56.73
CA ASP A 416 106.93 121.37 55.35
C ASP A 416 107.00 119.88 54.96
N GLU A 417 107.97 119.12 55.48
CA GLU A 417 108.04 117.67 55.27
C GLU A 417 106.86 116.95 55.95
N VAL A 418 106.51 117.33 57.19
CA VAL A 418 105.33 116.80 57.90
C VAL A 418 104.04 117.19 57.20
N ARG A 419 103.93 118.43 56.69
CA ARG A 419 102.78 118.90 55.89
C ARG A 419 102.62 118.09 54.61
N THR A 420 103.72 117.84 53.91
CA THR A 420 103.75 117.02 52.69
C THR A 420 103.37 115.58 52.99
N LEU A 421 103.85 115.00 54.11
CA LEU A 421 103.49 113.65 54.54
C LEU A 421 102.01 113.54 54.93
N ALA A 422 101.46 114.55 55.62
CA ALA A 422 100.05 114.63 55.96
C ALA A 422 99.15 114.74 54.72
N SER A 423 99.54 115.56 53.74
CA SER A 423 98.84 115.67 52.45
C SER A 423 98.91 114.38 51.63
N ARG A 424 100.06 113.69 51.60
CA ARG A 424 100.19 112.36 50.99
C ARG A 424 99.31 111.33 51.70
N THR A 425 99.23 111.38 53.04
CA THR A 425 98.36 110.50 53.84
C THR A 425 96.89 110.73 53.50
N GLN A 426 96.43 111.98 53.41
CA GLN A 426 95.08 112.31 52.96
C GLN A 426 94.79 111.76 51.55
N ALA A 427 95.70 112.00 50.60
CA ALA A 427 95.55 111.53 49.22
C ALA A 427 95.43 109.99 49.17
N SER A 428 96.30 109.27 49.88
CA SER A 428 96.23 107.80 49.96
C SER A 428 94.95 107.31 50.67
N THR A 429 94.49 107.98 51.74
CA THR A 429 93.21 107.60 52.37
C THR A 429 92.03 107.80 51.43
N GLN A 430 92.05 108.85 50.60
CA GLN A 430 91.02 109.11 49.60
C GLN A 430 91.03 108.08 48.46
N GLU A 431 92.20 107.66 47.99
CA GLU A 431 92.34 106.57 47.02
C GLU A 431 91.80 105.24 47.59
N ILE A 432 92.15 104.89 48.83
CA ILE A 432 91.64 103.66 49.47
C ILE A 432 90.13 103.75 49.66
N GLN A 433 89.60 104.91 50.05
CA GLN A 433 88.15 105.14 50.19
C GLN A 433 87.42 104.93 48.86
N GLN A 434 88.00 105.36 47.73
CA GLN A 434 87.45 105.11 46.40
C GLN A 434 87.43 103.60 46.07
N VAL A 435 88.52 102.88 46.35
CA VAL A 435 88.59 101.42 46.14
C VAL A 435 87.58 100.68 47.01
N LEU A 436 87.39 101.08 48.27
CA LEU A 436 86.38 100.48 49.16
C LEU A 436 84.97 100.76 48.69
N GLN A 437 84.67 101.95 48.17
CA GLN A 437 83.36 102.28 47.60
C GLN A 437 83.05 101.44 46.36
N GLU A 438 84.05 101.20 45.51
CA GLU A 438 83.94 100.28 44.38
C GLU A 438 83.71 98.84 44.86
N LEU A 439 84.54 98.36 45.80
CA LEU A 439 84.41 97.02 46.40
C LEU A 439 83.03 96.80 47.03
N ARG A 440 82.48 97.80 47.69
CA ARG A 440 81.13 97.79 48.27
C ARG A 440 80.05 97.66 47.20
N THR A 441 80.18 98.45 46.14
CA THR A 441 79.27 98.42 44.99
C THR A 441 79.29 97.04 44.33
N THR A 442 80.47 96.48 44.08
CA THR A 442 80.65 95.14 43.52
C THR A 442 80.12 94.04 44.44
N SER A 443 80.33 94.16 45.76
CA SER A 443 79.82 93.19 46.76
C SER A 443 78.29 93.17 46.75
N LYS A 444 77.64 94.34 46.71
CA LYS A 444 76.18 94.44 46.60
C LYS A 444 75.65 93.83 45.30
N GLN A 445 76.31 94.11 44.17
CA GLN A 445 75.97 93.49 42.89
C GLN A 445 76.10 91.95 42.93
N ALA A 446 77.12 91.43 43.61
CA ALA A 446 77.32 89.99 43.80
C ALA A 446 76.21 89.38 44.66
N VAL A 447 75.82 90.03 45.77
CA VAL A 447 74.67 89.60 46.60
C VAL A 447 73.37 89.59 45.79
N ASP A 448 73.08 90.64 45.02
CA ASP A 448 71.88 90.71 44.17
C ASP A 448 71.89 89.59 43.10
N ALA A 449 73.05 89.28 42.52
CA ALA A 449 73.20 88.18 41.57
C ALA A 449 72.99 86.81 42.23
N MET A 450 73.50 86.61 43.45
CA MET A 450 73.28 85.38 44.22
C MET A 450 71.80 85.22 44.61
N GLN A 451 71.12 86.30 45.02
CA GLN A 451 69.69 86.28 45.33
C GLN A 451 68.85 85.84 44.11
N ARG A 452 69.18 86.37 42.92
CA ARG A 452 68.58 85.91 41.65
C ARG A 452 68.91 84.44 41.38
N GLY A 453 70.15 84.01 41.65
CA GLY A 453 70.57 82.62 41.53
C GLY A 453 69.74 81.64 42.39
N VAL A 454 69.46 82.01 43.64
CA VAL A 454 68.56 81.24 44.53
C VAL A 454 67.13 81.18 43.96
N GLY A 455 66.62 82.29 43.44
CA GLY A 455 65.32 82.33 42.74
C GLY A 455 65.27 81.36 41.57
N THR A 456 66.25 81.43 40.67
CA THR A 456 66.38 80.52 39.52
C THR A 456 66.50 79.05 39.94
N ALA A 457 67.25 78.75 41.01
CA ALA A 457 67.35 77.40 41.54
C ALA A 457 66.01 76.89 42.07
N THR A 458 65.22 77.75 42.73
CA THR A 458 63.88 77.41 43.22
C THR A 458 62.92 77.09 42.07
N ASP A 459 62.93 77.90 41.02
CA ASP A 459 62.15 77.65 39.80
C ASP A 459 62.62 76.38 39.07
N GLY A 460 63.93 76.11 39.10
CA GLY A 460 64.54 74.87 38.63
C GLY A 460 63.96 73.65 39.36
N VAL A 461 63.98 73.66 40.70
CA VAL A 461 63.37 72.58 41.52
C VAL A 461 61.90 72.37 41.16
N LYS A 462 61.11 73.44 41.02
CA LYS A 462 59.70 73.33 40.67
C LYS A 462 59.49 72.66 39.30
N SER A 463 60.29 73.05 38.31
CA SER A 463 60.23 72.47 36.96
C SER A 463 60.66 71.00 36.95
N THR A 464 61.68 70.65 37.74
CA THR A 464 62.15 69.26 37.88
C THR A 464 61.11 68.38 38.58
N ILE A 465 60.41 68.89 39.60
CA ILE A 465 59.30 68.16 40.25
C ILE A 465 58.18 67.86 39.24
N LEU A 466 57.78 68.83 38.42
CA LEU A 466 56.77 68.63 37.37
C LEU A 466 57.18 67.54 36.36
N ALA A 467 58.47 67.47 36.01
CA ALA A 467 58.99 66.38 35.17
C ALA A 467 58.89 65.01 35.88
N GLY A 468 59.14 64.95 37.19
CA GLY A 468 58.97 63.73 37.99
C GLY A 468 57.51 63.26 38.09
N ASP A 469 56.57 64.20 38.20
CA ASP A 469 55.13 63.91 38.17
C ASP A 469 54.71 63.38 36.79
N ALA A 470 55.24 63.95 35.70
CA ALA A 470 54.99 63.46 34.35
C ALA A 470 55.50 62.01 34.15
N LEU A 471 56.71 61.69 34.64
CA LEU A 471 57.24 60.31 34.63
C LEU A 471 56.40 59.35 35.47
N THR A 472 55.86 59.80 36.60
CA THR A 472 54.92 59.01 37.41
C THR A 472 53.60 58.75 36.67
N SER A 473 53.11 59.72 35.89
CA SER A 473 51.94 59.53 35.03
C SER A 473 52.21 58.54 33.90
N ILE A 474 53.41 58.59 33.30
CA ILE A 474 53.84 57.65 32.25
C ILE A 474 53.90 56.22 32.80
N THR A 475 54.59 55.98 33.91
CA THR A 475 54.68 54.65 34.55
C THR A 475 53.31 54.05 34.84
N ASN A 476 52.36 54.84 35.38
CA ASN A 476 50.98 54.38 35.60
C ASN A 476 50.25 53.97 34.30
N LYS A 477 50.42 54.75 33.22
CA LYS A 477 49.81 54.43 31.91
C LYS A 477 50.44 53.20 31.27
N VAL A 478 51.76 53.05 31.37
CA VAL A 478 52.50 51.91 30.86
C VAL A 478 52.14 50.63 31.61
N SER A 479 51.98 50.69 32.93
CA SER A 479 51.48 49.57 33.73
C SER A 479 50.07 49.15 33.29
N ALA A 480 49.19 50.10 32.98
CA ALA A 480 47.87 49.77 32.43
C ALA A 480 47.94 49.09 31.05
N ILE A 481 48.90 49.48 30.19
CA ILE A 481 49.14 48.81 28.90
C ILE A 481 49.55 47.35 29.11
N SER A 482 50.46 47.08 30.07
CA SER A 482 50.88 45.71 30.40
C SER A 482 49.70 44.82 30.81
N VAL A 483 48.79 45.33 31.66
CA VAL A 483 47.56 44.62 32.07
C VAL A 483 46.64 44.34 30.87
N VAL A 484 46.50 45.30 29.95
CA VAL A 484 45.67 45.09 28.74
C VAL A 484 46.28 44.02 27.84
N ASN A 485 47.61 43.99 27.68
CA ASN A 485 48.26 42.97 26.87
C ASN A 485 48.12 41.55 27.46
N GLU A 486 48.13 41.42 28.80
CA GLU A 486 47.84 40.14 29.47
C GLU A 486 46.40 39.67 29.21
N GLN A 487 45.43 40.59 29.20
CA GLN A 487 44.05 40.28 28.82
C GLN A 487 43.92 39.90 27.36
N ILE A 488 44.65 40.56 26.45
CA ILE A 488 44.68 40.20 25.03
C ILE A 488 45.25 38.78 24.87
N ALA A 489 46.35 38.44 25.53
CA ALA A 489 46.93 37.09 25.50
C ALA A 489 45.92 36.02 25.94
N THR A 490 45.23 36.25 27.07
CA THR A 490 44.18 35.34 27.58
C THR A 490 43.02 35.18 26.59
N ALA A 491 42.51 36.29 26.04
CA ALA A 491 41.44 36.26 25.05
C ALA A 491 41.85 35.55 23.75
N THR A 492 43.13 35.66 23.39
CA THR A 492 43.70 35.02 22.19
C THR A 492 43.85 33.51 22.40
N GLU A 493 44.17 33.06 23.61
CA GLU A 493 44.17 31.64 23.99
C GLU A 493 42.74 31.05 23.95
N GLU A 494 41.73 31.77 24.44
CA GLU A 494 40.32 31.36 24.29
C GLU A 494 39.89 31.29 22.82
N GLN A 495 40.30 32.25 21.99
CA GLN A 495 40.05 32.22 20.55
C GLN A 495 40.72 31.01 19.90
N HIS A 496 41.97 30.68 20.28
CA HIS A 496 42.66 29.49 19.78
C HIS A 496 41.87 28.21 20.11
N ASN A 497 41.46 28.03 21.36
CA ASN A 497 40.68 26.87 21.80
C ASN A 497 39.33 26.77 21.06
N THR A 498 38.67 27.92 20.86
CA THR A 498 37.42 27.99 20.10
C THR A 498 37.64 27.59 18.63
N SER A 499 38.74 28.04 18.01
CA SER A 499 39.11 27.65 16.64
C SER A 499 39.34 26.15 16.50
N VAL A 500 40.02 25.52 17.48
CA VAL A 500 40.21 24.07 17.50
C VAL A 500 38.87 23.34 17.52
N LEU A 501 37.92 23.80 18.33
CA LEU A 501 36.58 23.21 18.39
C LEU A 501 35.81 23.39 17.08
N ILE A 502 35.88 24.57 16.46
CA ILE A 502 35.26 24.82 15.14
C ILE A 502 35.85 23.88 14.09
N GLN A 503 37.17 23.70 14.06
CA GLN A 503 37.82 22.76 13.13
C GLN A 503 37.31 21.33 13.29
N GLN A 504 37.06 20.89 14.53
CA GLN A 504 36.48 19.58 14.81
C GLN A 504 35.04 19.46 14.28
N TYR A 505 34.21 20.49 14.47
CA TYR A 505 32.86 20.51 13.91
C TYR A 505 32.84 20.53 12.39
N VAL A 506 33.77 21.24 11.75
CA VAL A 506 33.92 21.27 10.30
C VAL A 506 34.22 19.86 9.76
N ALA A 507 35.13 19.12 10.41
CA ALA A 507 35.44 17.73 10.05
C ALA A 507 34.23 16.79 10.24
N GLU A 508 33.42 16.99 11.29
CA GLU A 508 32.19 16.23 11.49
C GLU A 508 31.13 16.53 10.42
N ILE A 509 31.00 17.81 10.03
CA ILE A 509 30.10 18.25 8.95
C ILE A 509 30.54 17.63 7.61
N GLU A 510 31.85 17.55 7.34
CA GLU A 510 32.40 16.88 6.16
C GLU A 510 32.06 15.38 6.13
N ALA A 511 32.28 14.68 7.24
CA ALA A 511 31.92 13.27 7.35
C ALA A 511 30.41 13.03 7.13
N ASN A 512 29.56 13.92 7.66
CA ASN A 512 28.12 13.87 7.43
C ASN A 512 27.77 14.16 5.97
N ALA A 513 28.41 15.12 5.31
CA ALA A 513 28.20 15.41 3.90
C ALA A 513 28.53 14.19 3.02
N LEU A 514 29.62 13.48 3.31
CA LEU A 514 29.97 12.21 2.64
C LEU A 514 28.92 11.12 2.84
N LYS A 515 28.39 10.99 4.06
CA LYS A 515 27.32 10.04 4.37
C LYS A 515 26.01 10.37 3.63
N VAL A 516 25.65 11.66 3.57
CA VAL A 516 24.49 12.14 2.80
C VAL A 516 24.70 11.82 1.32
N LYS A 517 25.89 12.08 0.76
CA LYS A 517 26.22 11.72 -0.63
C LYS A 517 25.93 10.25 -0.93
N SER A 518 26.48 9.33 -0.13
CA SER A 518 26.29 7.89 -0.31
C SER A 518 24.81 7.49 -0.22
N THR A 519 24.09 8.05 0.76
CA THR A 519 22.66 7.75 0.94
C THR A 519 21.83 8.26 -0.25
N THR A 520 22.20 9.41 -0.80
CA THR A 520 21.56 10.00 -1.98
C THR A 520 21.82 9.18 -3.25
N GLU A 521 23.04 8.64 -3.43
CA GLU A 521 23.37 7.71 -4.51
C GLU A 521 22.53 6.42 -4.42
N ASP A 522 22.42 5.83 -3.23
CA ASP A 522 21.59 4.64 -2.98
C ASP A 522 20.10 4.93 -3.27
N MET A 523 19.59 6.07 -2.82
CA MET A 523 18.21 6.49 -3.07
C MET A 523 17.94 6.69 -4.56
N GLY A 524 18.90 7.24 -5.31
CA GLY A 524 18.84 7.35 -6.76
C GLY A 524 18.74 5.97 -7.43
N GLY A 525 19.58 5.02 -7.01
CA GLY A 525 19.54 3.63 -7.49
C GLY A 525 18.22 2.93 -7.23
N ILE A 526 17.73 2.96 -5.98
CA ILE A 526 16.44 2.37 -5.61
C ILE A 526 15.28 2.98 -6.41
N SER A 527 15.29 4.30 -6.58
CA SER A 527 14.25 4.99 -7.34
C SER A 527 14.25 4.59 -8.82
N TYR A 528 15.42 4.33 -9.40
CA TYR A 528 15.55 3.80 -10.75
C TYR A 528 14.98 2.38 -10.87
N ASP A 529 15.25 1.52 -9.88
CA ASP A 529 14.70 0.16 -9.84
C ASP A 529 13.19 0.15 -9.72
N ILE A 530 12.62 0.99 -8.83
CA ILE A 530 11.16 1.13 -8.71
C ILE A 530 10.55 1.63 -10.02
N LEU A 531 11.19 2.58 -10.70
CA LEU A 531 10.73 3.07 -12.01
C LEU A 531 10.71 1.93 -13.06
N ASN A 532 11.71 1.06 -13.06
CA ASN A 532 11.77 -0.09 -13.96
C ASN A 532 10.68 -1.13 -13.65
N VAL A 533 10.49 -1.48 -12.37
CA VAL A 533 9.42 -2.39 -11.94
C VAL A 533 8.05 -1.80 -12.29
N SER A 534 7.86 -0.49 -12.05
CA SER A 534 6.65 0.21 -12.42
C SER A 534 6.38 0.17 -13.93
N LYS A 535 7.41 0.36 -14.77
CA LYS A 535 7.27 0.21 -16.23
C LYS A 535 6.88 -1.22 -16.62
N GLN A 536 7.46 -2.24 -16.00
CA GLN A 536 7.09 -3.63 -16.25
C GLN A 536 5.64 -3.93 -15.86
N LEU A 537 5.20 -3.48 -14.69
CA LEU A 537 3.80 -3.58 -14.27
C LEU A 537 2.86 -2.82 -15.21
N GLN A 538 3.28 -1.66 -15.70
CA GLN A 538 2.50 -0.88 -16.66
C GLN A 538 2.37 -1.63 -17.99
N VAL A 539 3.43 -2.31 -18.46
CA VAL A 539 3.37 -3.16 -19.66
C VAL A 539 2.40 -4.33 -19.45
N ILE A 540 2.45 -5.01 -18.30
CA ILE A 540 1.56 -6.15 -17.99
C ILE A 540 0.10 -5.68 -17.90
N THR A 541 -0.18 -4.62 -17.14
CA THR A 541 -1.54 -4.09 -16.97
C THR A 541 -2.12 -3.53 -18.27
N ASN A 542 -1.29 -2.95 -19.14
CA ASN A 542 -1.72 -2.48 -20.46
C ASN A 542 -2.06 -3.60 -21.45
N GLN A 543 -1.72 -4.87 -21.17
CA GLN A 543 -2.23 -6.01 -21.94
C GLN A 543 -3.73 -6.21 -21.74
N PHE A 544 -4.31 -5.63 -20.68
CA PHE A 544 -5.74 -5.68 -20.40
C PHE A 544 -6.40 -4.34 -20.76
N LYS A 545 -7.50 -4.40 -21.50
CA LYS A 545 -8.35 -3.23 -21.75
C LYS A 545 -9.42 -3.21 -20.65
N VAL A 546 -9.27 -2.28 -19.72
CA VAL A 546 -10.21 -2.01 -18.63
C VAL A 546 -11.06 -0.79 -18.90
#